data_AF-A0A533Q5P3-F1
#
_entry.id   AF-A0A533Q5P3-F1
#
_cell.length_a   1.000
_cell.length_b   1.000
_cell.length_c   1.000
_cell.angle_alpha   90.00
_cell.angle_beta   90.00
_cell.angle_gamma   90.00
#
_symmetry.space_group_name_H-M   'P 1'
#
loop_
_entity.id
_entity.type
_entity.pdbx_description
1 polymer ?
#
loop_
_entity_poly.entity_id
_entity_poly.type
_entity_poly.pdbx_seq_one_letter_code
_entity_poly.pdbx_strand_id
1 'polypeptide(L)' 'MDKGKLIKHVKVVEDTGNIIEVKLRQIEPTDDKPHGYKYSLVYVVKGKRVIGYDNNLLFYLFKGVGK' A
#
# COMPACT_ATOMS: atom_id res chain seq x y z
N MET A 1 -13.29 -6.47 10.25
CA MET A 1 -12.02 -6.26 9.52
C MET A 1 -11.21 -7.53 9.65
N ASP A 2 -11.22 -8.38 8.62
CA ASP A 2 -10.39 -9.60 8.64
C ASP A 2 -8.91 -9.21 8.65
N LYS A 3 -8.29 -9.37 9.81
CA LYS A 3 -6.88 -9.08 10.06
C LYS A 3 -6.06 -10.21 9.45
N GLY A 4 -5.90 -10.19 8.13
CA GLY A 4 -5.05 -11.14 7.43
C GLY A 4 -3.62 -11.21 7.98
N LYS A 5 -3.00 -12.38 7.86
CA LYS A 5 -1.61 -12.66 8.25
C LYS A 5 -0.65 -11.80 7.43
N LEU A 6 0.22 -11.03 8.09
CA LEU A 6 1.27 -10.28 7.39
C LEU A 6 2.29 -11.26 6.81
N ILE A 7 2.49 -11.23 5.49
CA ILE A 7 3.45 -12.08 4.78
C ILE A 7 4.73 -11.33 4.52
N LYS A 8 4.60 -10.07 4.08
CA LYS A 8 5.76 -9.21 3.79
C LYS A 8 5.46 -7.78 4.22
N HIS A 9 6.45 -7.16 4.83
CA HIS A 9 6.49 -5.73 5.05
C HIS A 9 7.88 -5.25 4.65
N VAL A 10 7.92 -4.41 3.63
CA VAL A 10 9.13 -3.71 3.19
C VAL A 10 8.90 -2.23 3.46
N LYS A 11 9.84 -1.61 4.15
CA LYS A 11 9.87 -0.16 4.33
C LYS A 11 11.27 0.32 4.03
N VAL A 12 11.39 1.17 3.01
CA VAL A 12 12.64 1.83 2.62
C VAL A 12 12.48 3.30 2.94
N VAL A 13 13.46 3.85 3.65
CA VAL A 13 13.62 5.29 3.84
C VAL A 13 14.77 5.70 2.95
N GLU A 14 14.50 6.57 1.98
CA GLU A 14 15.52 7.10 1.07
C GLU A 14 16.31 8.22 1.76
N ASP A 15 17.48 8.58 1.23
CA ASP A 15 18.33 9.65 1.78
C ASP A 15 17.63 11.02 1.84
N THR A 16 16.62 11.22 1.00
CA THR A 16 15.76 12.41 0.96
C THR A 16 14.72 12.45 2.10
N GLY A 17 14.61 11.38 2.90
CA GLY A 17 13.58 11.19 3.92
C GLY A 17 12.23 10.73 3.36
N ASN A 18 12.13 10.48 2.05
CA ASN A 18 10.96 9.88 1.45
C ASN A 18 10.84 8.40 1.86
N ILE A 19 9.62 7.87 1.81
CA ILE A 19 9.34 6.50 2.23
C ILE A 19 8.66 5.73 1.10
N ILE A 20 9.22 4.57 0.76
CA ILE A 20 8.56 3.54 -0.04
C ILE A 20 8.17 2.42 0.93
N GLU A 21 6.88 2.10 1.02
CA GLU A 21 6.41 1.05 1.91
C GLU A 21 5.43 0.11 1.18
N VAL A 22 5.71 -1.19 1.29
CA VAL A 22 4.93 -2.27 0.69
C VAL A 22 4.50 -3.23 1.80
N LYS A 23 3.20 -3.55 1.84
CA LYS A 23 2.65 -4.58 2.73
C LYS A 23 1.92 -5.61 1.90
N LEU A 24 2.20 -6.88 2.15
CA LEU A 24 1.48 -8.03 1.63
C LEU A 24 0.90 -8.82 2.79
N ARG A 25 -0.39 -9.11 2.72
CA ARG A 25 -1.12 -9.90 3.72
C ARG A 25 -1.85 -11.04 3.03
N GLN A 26 -1.87 -12.19 3.67
CA GLN A 26 -2.71 -13.31 3.31
C GLN A 26 -4.04 -13.20 4.08
N ILE A 27 -5.13 -13.36 3.38
CA ILE A 27 -6.49 -13.42 3.90
C ILE A 27 -7.14 -14.72 3.42
N GLU A 28 -8.31 -15.04 3.96
CA GLU A 28 -9.14 -16.08 3.35
C GLU A 28 -9.47 -15.68 1.91
N PRO A 29 -9.40 -16.62 0.95
CA PRO A 29 -9.87 -16.38 -0.41
C PRO A 29 -11.32 -15.91 -0.43
N THR A 30 -11.60 -14.91 -1.24
CA THR A 30 -12.93 -14.36 -1.48
C THR A 30 -13.15 -14.22 -2.98
N ASP A 31 -14.39 -14.01 -3.41
CA ASP A 31 -14.70 -13.85 -4.85
C ASP A 31 -13.91 -12.69 -5.49
N ASP A 32 -13.70 -11.59 -4.75
CA ASP A 32 -12.92 -10.44 -5.20
C ASP A 32 -11.40 -10.66 -5.11
N LYS A 33 -10.95 -11.66 -4.34
CA LYS A 33 -9.53 -11.99 -4.10
C LYS A 33 -9.37 -13.52 -4.05
N PRO A 34 -9.45 -14.20 -5.21
CA PRO A 34 -9.48 -15.68 -5.28
C PRO A 34 -8.19 -16.34 -4.78
N HIS A 35 -7.09 -15.60 -4.75
CA HIS A 35 -5.82 -16.08 -4.22
C HIS A 35 -5.60 -15.70 -2.74
N GLY A 36 -6.53 -15.00 -2.11
CA GLY A 36 -6.46 -14.65 -0.69
C GLY A 36 -5.32 -13.68 -0.36
N TYR A 37 -5.04 -12.69 -1.23
CA TYR A 37 -3.99 -11.70 -0.97
C TYR A 37 -4.50 -10.26 -0.97
N LYS A 38 -4.10 -9.51 0.05
CA LYS A 38 -4.21 -8.05 0.11
C LYS A 38 -2.83 -7.43 0.08
N TYR A 39 -2.64 -6.40 -0.73
CA TYR A 39 -1.40 -5.66 -0.75
C TYR A 39 -1.61 -4.16 -0.94
N SER A 40 -0.68 -3.40 -0.37
CA SER A 40 -0.60 -1.95 -0.43
C SER A 40 0.82 -1.53 -0.79
N LEU A 41 0.94 -0.57 -1.69
CA LEU A 41 2.16 0.19 -1.95
C LEU A 41 1.90 1.66 -1.69
N VAL A 42 2.79 2.31 -0.95
CA VAL A 42 2.74 3.74 -0.68
C VAL A 42 4.09 4.39 -0.95
N TYR A 43 4.05 5.58 -1.54
CA TYR A 43 5.17 6.50 -1.61
C TYR A 43 4.82 7.77 -0.86
N VAL A 44 5.68 8.17 0.07
CA VAL A 44 5.45 9.30 0.98
C VAL A 44 6.56 10.32 0.80
N VAL A 45 6.18 11.57 0.55
CA VAL A 45 7.09 12.72 0.44
C VAL A 45 6.74 13.72 1.53
N LYS A 46 7.72 14.11 2.36
CA LYS A 46 7.53 15.04 3.49
C LYS A 46 6.35 14.66 4.39
N GLY A 47 6.22 13.37 4.70
CA GLY A 47 5.13 12.82 5.53
C GLY A 47 3.75 12.75 4.85
N LYS A 48 3.61 13.14 3.58
CA LYS A 48 2.36 13.05 2.82
C LYS A 48 2.41 11.91 1.81
N ARG A 49 1.41 11.02 1.82
CA ARG A 49 1.24 9.97 0.78
C ARG A 49 0.92 10.65 -0.55
N VAL A 50 1.83 10.52 -1.52
CA VAL A 50 1.69 11.11 -2.86
C VAL A 50 1.38 10.07 -3.92
N ILE A 51 1.82 8.81 -3.73
CA ILE A 51 1.42 7.67 -4.57
C ILE A 51 0.88 6.58 -3.65
N GLY A 52 -0.17 5.93 -4.13
CA GLY A 52 -0.81 4.82 -3.45
C GLY A 52 -1.38 3.82 -4.43
N TYR A 53 -1.14 2.54 -4.19
CA TYR A 53 -1.84 1.46 -4.85
C TYR A 53 -2.29 0.44 -3.81
N ASP A 54 -3.60 0.19 -3.75
CA ASP A 54 -4.19 -0.80 -2.86
C ASP A 54 -5.05 -1.74 -3.71
N ASN A 55 -4.78 -3.05 -3.67
CA ASN A 55 -5.61 -4.02 -4.42
C ASN A 55 -6.99 -4.27 -3.77
N ASN A 56 -7.27 -3.54 -2.70
CA ASN A 56 -8.56 -3.54 -2.02
C ASN A 56 -9.45 -2.36 -2.45
N LEU A 57 -8.89 -1.36 -3.15
CA LEU A 57 -9.60 -0.14 -3.54
C LEU A 57 -8.89 0.47 -4.74
N LEU A 58 -9.51 0.40 -5.93
CA LEU A 58 -9.02 1.09 -7.11
C LEU A 58 -9.27 2.60 -6.93
N PHE A 59 -8.41 3.30 -6.19
CA PHE A 59 -8.36 4.76 -6.18
C PHE A 59 -6.99 5.21 -6.68
N TYR A 60 -6.92 5.56 -7.96
CA TYR A 60 -5.94 6.53 -8.44
C TYR A 60 -6.23 7.87 -7.78
N LEU A 61 -5.68 8.11 -6.58
CA LEU A 61 -5.73 9.42 -5.96
C LEU A 61 -4.41 10.15 -6.23
N PHE A 62 -4.28 10.70 -7.43
CA PHE A 62 -3.37 11.83 -7.66
C PHE A 62 -3.91 13.03 -6.87
N LYS A 63 -3.59 13.15 -5.57
CA LYS A 63 -3.66 14.47 -4.93
C LYS A 63 -2.44 15.23 -5.41
N GLY A 64 -2.65 16.00 -6.47
CA GLY A 64 -1.65 16.89 -7.05
C GLY A 64 -0.89 17.62 -5.95
N VAL A 65 0.44 17.57 -6.05
CA VAL A 65 1.31 18.49 -5.35
C VAL A 65 1.03 19.86 -5.97
N GLY A 66 0.06 20.58 -5.42
CA GLY A 66 -0.12 22.00 -5.68
C GLY A 66 1.18 22.72 -5.33
N LYS A 67 1.62 23.57 -6.25
CA LYS A 67 2.78 24.46 -6.12
C LYS A 67 2.80 25.20 -4.79
#